data_AF-X1HMY0-F1
#
_entry.id   AF-X1HMY0-F1
#
_cell.length_a   1.000
_cell.length_b   1.000
_cell.length_c   1.000
_cell.angle_alpha   90.00
_cell.angle_beta   90.00
_cell.angle_gamma   90.00
#
_symmetry.space_group_name_H-M   'P 1'
#
loop_
_entity.id
_entity.type
_entity.pdbx_description
1 polymer ?
#
loop_
_entity_poly.entity_id
_entity_poly.type
_entity_poly.pdbx_seq_one_letter_code
_entity_poly.pdbx_strand_id
1 'polypeptide(L)' 'MAQFHYIASQQDGQVLESEIEAKDVQEVLKFLTSRGLKPISVKPLMEAKRERKAIFGGRV' A
#
# COMPACT_ATOMS: atom_id res chain seq x y z
N MET A 1 2.86 0.05 -15.49
CA MET A 1 2.02 0.48 -14.36
C MET A 1 2.35 -0.43 -13.19
N ALA A 2 2.44 0.10 -11.98
CA ALA A 2 2.78 -0.68 -10.79
C ALA A 2 1.54 -0.82 -9.91
N GLN A 3 1.41 -1.96 -9.25
CA GLN A 3 0.32 -2.21 -8.31
C GLN A 3 0.73 -1.68 -6.93
N PHE A 4 -0.15 -0.88 -6.32
CA PHE A 4 0.02 -0.31 -5.00
C PHE A 4 -1.08 -0.81 -4.08
N HIS A 5 -0.68 -1.23 -2.90
CA HIS A 5 -1.57 -1.52 -1.79
C HIS A 5 -1.74 -0.24 -0.97
N TYR A 6 -2.98 0.17 -0.72
CA TYR A 6 -3.28 1.35 0.07
C TYR A 6 -4.27 1.05 1.19
N ILE A 7 -4.07 1.75 2.29
CA ILE A 7 -4.98 1.82 3.42
C ILE A 7 -5.36 3.29 3.57
N ALA A 8 -6.65 3.59 3.56
CA ALA A 8 -7.18 4.94 3.70
C ALA A 8 -8.38 4.96 4.64
N SER A 9 -8.54 6.06 5.39
CA SER A 9 -9.74 6.28 6.21
C SER A 9 -10.74 7.14 5.45
N GLN A 10 -12.01 6.76 5.57
CA GLN A 10 -13.16 7.54 5.17
C GLN A 10 -13.44 8.63 6.22
N GLN A 11 -14.21 9.64 5.85
CA GLN A 11 -14.61 10.72 6.78
C GLN A 11 -15.43 10.20 7.97
N ASP A 12 -16.12 9.07 7.80
CA ASP A 12 -16.88 8.37 8.83
C ASP A 12 -15.98 7.62 9.84
N GLY A 13 -14.66 7.64 9.66
CA GLY A 13 -13.70 6.92 10.51
C GLY A 13 -13.48 5.45 10.10
N GLN A 14 -14.23 4.95 9.12
CA GLN A 14 -14.03 3.61 8.58
C GLN A 14 -12.73 3.53 7.79
N VAL A 15 -11.94 2.49 8.03
CA VAL A 15 -10.71 2.22 7.30
C VAL A 15 -10.99 1.27 6.14
N LEU A 16 -10.54 1.65 4.94
CA LEU A 16 -10.60 0.87 3.71
C LEU A 16 -9.19 0.43 3.33
N GLU A 17 -9.05 -0.85 3.05
CA GLU A 17 -7.84 -1.47 2.50
C GLU A 17 -8.14 -1.97 1.09
N SER A 18 -7.33 -1.56 0.11
CA SER A 18 -7.52 -1.99 -1.27
C SER A 18 -6.25 -1.82 -2.11
N GLU A 19 -6.32 -2.25 -3.37
CA GLU A 19 -5.20 -2.23 -4.31
C GLU A 19 -5.56 -1.36 -5.52
N ILE A 20 -4.58 -0.65 -6.06
CA ILE A 20 -4.76 0.20 -7.24
C ILE A 20 -3.54 0.11 -8.15
N GLU A 21 -3.78 0.08 -9.45
CA GLU A 21 -2.75 0.25 -10.46
C GLU A 21 -2.53 1.74 -10.71
N ALA A 22 -1.31 2.21 -10.51
CA ALA A 22 -0.92 3.59 -10.71
C ALA A 22 0.48 3.65 -11.34
N LYS A 23 0.87 4.80 -11.88
CA LYS A 23 2.24 5.02 -12.35
C LYS A 23 3.19 5.21 -11.17
N ASP A 24 2.75 5.90 -10.14
CA ASP A 24 3.55 6.29 -8.98
C ASP A 24 2.69 6.59 -7.75
N VAL A 25 3.34 6.75 -6.60
CA VAL A 25 2.67 7.04 -5.32
C VAL A 25 1.89 8.36 -5.37
N GLN A 26 2.32 9.37 -6.14
CA GLN A 26 1.59 10.63 -6.22
C GLN A 26 0.24 10.44 -6.91
N GLU A 27 0.17 9.60 -7.94
CA GLU A 27 -1.09 9.22 -8.59
C GLU A 27 -2.05 8.55 -7.59
N VAL A 28 -1.55 7.63 -6.75
CA VAL A 28 -2.34 7.00 -5.69
C VAL A 28 -2.85 8.04 -4.69
N LEU A 29 -1.99 8.94 -4.21
CA LEU A 29 -2.39 9.98 -3.26
C LEU A 29 -3.42 10.95 -3.86
N LYS A 30 -3.27 11.32 -5.13
CA LYS A 30 -4.27 12.13 -5.86
C LYS A 30 -5.61 11.42 -5.97
N PHE A 31 -5.61 10.12 -6.22
CA PHE A 31 -6.83 9.32 -6.26
C PHE A 31 -7.53 9.25 -4.89
N LEU A 32 -6.78 9.10 -3.80
CA LEU A 32 -7.36 9.04 -2.45
C LEU A 32 -7.93 10.38 -2.04
N THR A 33 -7.16 11.45 -2.25
CA THR A 33 -7.59 12.83 -1.92
C THR A 33 -8.79 13.28 -2.75
N SER A 34 -8.88 12.92 -4.05
CA SER A 34 -10.04 13.26 -4.89
C SER A 34 -11.33 12.58 -4.44
N ARG A 35 -11.22 11.46 -3.72
CA ARG A 35 -12.35 10.74 -3.12
C ARG A 35 -12.65 11.16 -1.67
N GLY A 36 -11.95 12.17 -1.16
CA GLY A 36 -12.08 12.59 0.24
C GLY A 36 -11.56 11.57 1.24
N LEU A 37 -10.78 10.57 0.78
CA LEU A 37 -10.16 9.56 1.61
C LEU A 37 -8.84 10.09 2.17
N LYS A 38 -8.58 9.81 3.45
CA LYS A 38 -7.32 10.15 4.11
C LYS A 38 -6.36 8.97 4.01
N PRO A 39 -5.25 9.07 3.25
CA PRO A 39 -4.26 8.00 3.16
C PRO A 39 -3.63 7.74 4.53
N ILE A 40 -3.64 6.49 4.97
CA ILE A 40 -2.96 6.03 6.20
C ILE A 40 -1.63 5.38 5.82
N SER A 41 -1.64 4.53 4.79
CA SER A 41 -0.45 3.82 4.31
C SER A 41 -0.58 3.54 2.81
N VAL A 42 0.50 3.72 2.06
CA VAL A 42 0.59 3.34 0.64
C VAL A 42 1.89 2.59 0.44
N LYS A 43 1.82 1.37 -0.11
CA LYS A 43 2.98 0.49 -0.32
C LYS A 43 2.98 -0.08 -1.75
N PRO A 44 4.12 -0.05 -2.47
CA PRO A 44 4.24 -0.74 -3.75
C PRO A 44 4.25 -2.26 -3.54
N LEU A 45 3.44 -3.00 -4.29
CA LEU A 45 3.37 -4.46 -4.20
C LEU A 45 4.53 -5.17 -4.90
N MET A 46 5.18 -4.51 -5.88
CA MET A 46 6.33 -5.10 -6.59
C MET A 46 7.55 -5.35 -5.69
N GLU A 47 7.70 -4.63 -4.57
CA GLU A 47 8.87 -4.75 -3.69
C GLU A 47 8.67 -5.68 -2.48
N ALA A 48 7.42 -6.04 -2.16
CA ALA A 48 7.11 -6.85 -0.97
C ALA A 48 7.60 -8.31 -1.04
N LYS A 49 8.12 -8.77 -2.19
CA LYS A 49 8.78 -10.09 -2.31
C LYS A 49 10.26 -10.11 -1.90
N ARG A 50 10.85 -8.99 -1.48
CA ARG A 50 12.28 -8.94 -1.11
C ARG A 50 12.60 -9.13 0.39
N GLU A 51 11.60 -9.17 1.27
CA GLU A 51 11.83 -9.22 2.74
C GLU A 51 11.46 -10.55 3.43
N ARG A 52 11.36 -11.66 2.68
CA ARG A 52 11.29 -13.02 3.27
C ARG A 52 12.47 -13.91 2.84
N LYS A 53 13.69 -13.41 2.92
CA LYS A 53 14.89 -14.26 2.78
C LYS A 53 15.71 -14.27 4.07
N ALA A 54 15.65 -15.43 4.72
CA ALA A 54 16.69 -16.05 5.54
C ALA A 54 17.09 -15.36 6.87
N ILE A 55 16.37 -15.68 7.96
CA ILE A 55 16.94 -15.63 9.33
C ILE A 55 16.82 -16.95 10.11
N PHE A 56 16.15 -17.98 9.57
CA PHE A 56 16.07 -19.30 10.23
C PHE A 56 17.12 -20.24 9.65
N GLY A 57 18.37 -20.04 10.07
CA GLY A 57 19.53 -20.88 9.77
C GLY A 57 20.33 -21.20 11.03
N GLY A 58 19.65 -21.64 12.10
CA GLY A 58 20.30 -22.23 13.27
C GLY A 58 20.45 -23.73 13.06
N ARG A 59 21.67 -24.17 12.71
CA ARG A 59 22.05 -25.59 12.66
C ARG A 59 22.10 -26.14 14.09
N VAL A 60 21.32 -27.19 14.36
CA VAL A 60 21.55 -28.14 15.47
C VAL A 60 22.65 -29.11 15.12
#